data_AF-A0A5N9BNP9-F1
#
_entry.id   AF-A0A5N9BNP9-F1
#
_cell.length_a   1.000
_cell.length_b   1.000
_cell.length_c   1.000
_cell.angle_alpha   90.00
_cell.angle_beta   90.00
_cell.angle_gamma   90.00
#
_symmetry.space_group_name_H-M   'P 1'
#
loop_
_entity.id
_entity.type
_entity.pdbx_description
1 polymer ?
#
loop_
_entity_poly.entity_id
_entity_poly.type
_entity_poly.pdbx_seq_one_letter_code
_entity_poly.pdbx_strand_id
1 'polypeptide(L)' 'MERLAFIPVIFLLLTLLAGCGGDDETAPMINEVAYTAADYHFIGRQFLPFGMTKLTLANDGMDLHHQQLLSPQQGM' A
#
# COMPACT_ATOMS: atom_id res chain seq x y z
N MET A 1 18.74 -51.97 13.91
CA MET A 1 17.51 -51.42 13.30
C MET A 1 17.38 -49.93 13.59
N GLU A 2 18.40 -49.14 13.23
CA GLU A 2 18.47 -47.71 13.62
C GLU A 2 18.31 -46.75 12.44
N ARG A 3 18.33 -47.27 11.20
CA ARG A 3 18.24 -46.46 9.98
C ARG A 3 16.80 -46.12 9.57
N LEU A 4 15.80 -46.81 10.12
CA LEU A 4 14.38 -46.61 9.77
C LEU A 4 13.72 -45.45 10.53
N ALA A 5 14.24 -45.06 11.70
CA ALA A 5 13.74 -43.93 12.49
C ALA A 5 14.19 -42.56 11.96
N PHE A 6 15.20 -42.51 11.07
CA PHE A 6 15.70 -41.27 10.48
C PHE A 6 14.74 -40.66 9.44
N ILE A 7 14.04 -41.51 8.69
CA ILE A 7 13.12 -41.11 7.62
C ILE A 7 11.95 -40.26 8.16
N PRO A 8 11.22 -40.67 9.23
CA PRO A 8 10.11 -39.86 9.75
C PRO A 8 10.59 -38.53 10.35
N VAL A 9 11.79 -38.49 10.94
CA VAL A 9 12.37 -37.26 11.51
C VAL A 9 12.72 -36.26 10.41
N ILE A 10 13.30 -36.73 9.30
CA ILE A 10 13.61 -35.89 8.14
C ILE A 10 12.32 -35.34 7.52
N PHE A 11 11.29 -36.18 7.39
CA PHE A 11 9.98 -35.74 6.91
C PHE A 11 9.37 -34.66 7.80
N LEU A 12 9.42 -34.85 9.12
CA LEU A 12 8.94 -33.87 10.09
C LEU A 12 9.71 -32.54 9.97
N LEU A 13 11.04 -32.60 9.83
CA LEU A 13 11.89 -31.43 9.68
C LEU A 13 11.58 -30.66 8.38
N LEU A 14 11.39 -31.37 7.28
CA LEU A 14 11.02 -30.79 5.99
C LEU A 14 9.63 -30.12 6.05
N THR A 15 8.66 -30.72 6.75
CA THR A 15 7.35 -30.09 6.95
C THR A 15 7.41 -28.85 7.83
N LEU A 16 8.27 -28.82 8.85
CA LEU A 16 8.48 -27.64 9.70
C LEU A 16 9.17 -26.50 8.93
N LEU A 17 10.14 -26.83 8.06
CA LEU A 17 10.82 -25.85 7.21
C LEU A 17 9.89 -25.27 6.13
N ALA A 18 8.98 -26.09 5.58
CA ALA A 18 7.97 -25.62 4.62
C ALA A 18 6.84 -24.82 5.27
N GLY A 19 6.56 -25.04 6.57
CA GLY A 19 5.61 -24.27 7.35
C GLY A 19 6.14 -22.91 7.81
N CYS A 20 7.45 -22.67 7.69
CA CYS A 20 8.08 -21.35 7.81
C CYS A 20 7.89 -20.56 6.49
N GLY A 21 6.68 -20.58 5.94
CA GLY A 21 6.27 -19.67 4.88
C GLY A 21 6.24 -18.29 5.51
N GLY A 22 7.22 -17.47 5.13
CA GLY A 22 7.43 -16.14 5.71
C GLY A 22 6.12 -15.37 5.72
N ASP A 23 5.93 -14.60 6.79
CA ASP A 23 4.87 -13.60 6.86
C ASP A 23 4.96 -12.78 5.57
N ASP A 24 4.10 -13.11 4.61
CA ASP A 24 3.88 -12.29 3.43
C ASP A 24 3.06 -11.12 3.96
N GLU A 25 3.77 -10.23 4.65
CA GLU A 25 3.38 -8.86 4.93
C GLU A 25 3.19 -8.22 3.56
N THR A 26 2.07 -8.55 2.93
CA THR A 26 1.64 -8.01 1.65
C THR A 26 1.65 -6.50 1.84
N ALA A 27 2.65 -5.86 1.23
CA ALA A 27 2.84 -4.43 1.40
C ALA A 27 1.51 -3.73 1.11
N PRO A 28 1.11 -2.75 1.93
CA PRO A 28 -0.20 -2.14 1.80
C PRO A 28 -0.35 -1.60 0.38
N MET A 29 -1.43 -1.99 -0.30
CA MET A 29 -1.70 -1.50 -1.64
C MET A 29 -1.91 0.02 -1.57
N ILE A 30 -1.01 0.77 -2.22
CA ILE A 30 -1.06 2.22 -2.26
C ILE A 30 -1.77 2.65 -3.53
N ASN A 31 -2.85 3.41 -3.39
CA ASN A 31 -3.50 4.05 -4.52
C ASN A 31 -2.67 5.26 -4.97
N GLU A 32 -2.31 5.31 -6.25
CA GLU A 32 -1.65 6.48 -6.83
C GLU A 32 -2.70 7.43 -7.43
N VAL A 33 -2.67 8.69 -7.00
CA VAL A 33 -3.59 9.74 -7.48
C VAL A 33 -2.80 10.97 -7.89
N ALA A 34 -3.07 11.46 -9.10
CA ALA A 34 -2.45 12.66 -9.65
C ALA A 34 -3.48 13.78 -9.86
N TYR A 35 -3.05 14.99 -9.56
CA TYR A 35 -3.75 16.24 -9.86
C TYR A 35 -2.80 17.21 -10.59
N THR A 36 -3.39 18.07 -11.40
CA THR A 36 -2.70 19.22 -11.99
C THR A 36 -3.38 20.50 -11.52
N ALA A 37 -2.62 21.42 -10.96
CA ALA A 37 -3.05 22.79 -10.71
C ALA A 37 -2.80 23.64 -11.96
N ALA A 38 -3.86 24.26 -12.47
CA ALA A 38 -3.82 25.30 -13.48
C ALA A 38 -4.29 26.63 -12.85
N ASP A 39 -4.05 27.76 -13.52
CA ASP A 39 -4.25 29.12 -12.97
C ASP A 39 -5.60 29.37 -12.28
N TYR A 40 -6.67 28.71 -12.70
CA TYR A 40 -8.03 28.95 -12.18
C TYR A 40 -8.77 27.68 -11.77
N HIS A 41 -8.14 26.50 -11.88
CA HIS A 41 -8.81 25.24 -11.54
C HIS A 41 -7.82 24.10 -11.27
N PHE A 42 -8.31 23.05 -10.61
CA PHE A 42 -7.60 21.79 -10.45
C PHE A 42 -8.18 20.72 -11.38
N ILE A 43 -7.30 20.02 -12.09
CA ILE A 43 -7.64 18.91 -12.98
C ILE A 43 -7.32 17.60 -12.26
N GLY A 44 -8.29 16.71 -12.20
CA GLY A 44 -8.13 15.39 -11.63
C GLY A 44 -9.47 14.77 -11.23
N ARG A 45 -9.39 13.69 -10.47
CA ARG A 45 -10.56 12.91 -10.03
C ARG A 45 -11.26 13.59 -8.86
N GLN A 46 -12.59 13.61 -8.91
CA GLN A 46 -13.43 14.25 -7.88
C GLN A 46 -13.33 13.55 -6.52
N PHE A 47 -13.14 12.23 -6.51
CA PHE A 47 -13.10 11.42 -5.30
C PHE A 47 -11.78 10.66 -5.15
N LEU A 48 -11.28 10.60 -3.92
CA LEU A 48 -10.16 9.73 -3.56
C LEU A 48 -10.66 8.30 -3.36
N PRO A 49 -9.85 7.29 -3.74
CA PRO A 49 -10.22 5.90 -3.50
C PRO A 49 -10.08 5.61 -2.01
N PHE A 50 -10.80 4.60 -1.53
CA PHE A 50 -10.63 4.16 -0.15
C PHE A 50 -9.24 3.53 0.06
N GLY A 51 -8.69 3.70 1.26
CA GLY A 51 -7.41 3.12 1.67
C GLY A 51 -6.21 4.07 1.54
N MET A 52 -5.01 3.50 1.73
CA MET A 52 -3.75 4.25 1.65
C MET A 52 -3.60 4.85 0.26
N THR A 53 -3.37 6.16 0.21
CA THR A 53 -3.31 6.91 -1.05
C THR A 53 -2.11 7.82 -1.05
N LYS A 54 -1.32 7.74 -2.11
CA LYS A 54 -0.27 8.70 -2.43
C LYS A 54 -0.81 9.70 -3.44
N LEU A 55 -0.74 10.98 -3.06
CA LEU A 55 -1.21 12.08 -3.88
C LEU A 55 0.00 12.82 -4.47
N THR A 56 -0.03 13.05 -5.78
CA THR A 56 0.93 13.90 -6.48
C THR A 56 0.21 15.10 -7.09
N LEU A 57 0.78 16.29 -6.90
CA LEU A 57 0.29 17.53 -7.50
C LEU A 57 1.37 18.11 -8.42
N ALA A 58 1.04 18.25 -9.71
CA ALA A 58 1.82 19.05 -10.65
C ALA A 58 1.29 20.48 -10.68
N ASN A 59 2.18 21.48 -10.67
CA ASN A 59 1.79 22.87 -10.88
C ASN A 59 2.16 23.28 -12.31
N ASP A 60 1.16 23.36 -13.18
CA ASP A 60 1.31 23.78 -14.58
C ASP A 60 0.81 25.22 -14.81
N GLY A 61 0.28 25.87 -13.76
CA GLY A 61 -0.08 27.28 -13.78
C GLY A 61 1.13 28.20 -13.69
N MET A 62 0.94 29.46 -14.08
CA MET A 62 1.95 30.51 -13.90
C MET A 62 2.14 30.87 -12.42
N ASP A 63 1.07 30.78 -11.64
CA ASP A 63 1.08 31.10 -10.21
C ASP A 63 1.44 29.88 -9.34
N LEU A 64 1.82 30.14 -8.09
CA LEU A 64 2.08 29.08 -7.12
C LEU A 64 0.77 28.55 -6.54
N HIS A 65 0.51 27.28 -6.78
CA HIS A 65 -0.63 26.56 -6.25
C HIS A 65 -0.21 25.64 -5.10
N HIS A 66 -1.06 25.52 -4.08
CA HIS A 66 -0.88 24.57 -2.99
C HIS A 66 -2.18 23.82 -2.70
N GLN A 67 -2.05 22.62 -2.16
CA GLN A 67 -3.17 21.81 -1.70
C GLN A 67 -3.17 21.73 -0.18
N GLN A 68 -4.32 22.01 0.43
CA GLN A 68 -4.53 21.89 1.86
C GLN A 68 -5.56 20.79 2.12
N LEU A 69 -5.17 19.79 2.92
CA LEU A 69 -6.12 18.80 3.44
C LEU A 69 -6.85 19.42 4.63
N LEU A 70 -8.18 19.41 4.57
CA LEU A 70 -9.03 19.88 5.65
C LEU A 70 -9.62 18.66 6.37
N SER A 71 -9.50 18.65 7.69
CA SER A 71 -10.23 17.68 8.51
C SER A 71 -11.73 18.00 8.46
N PRO A 72 -12.60 16.99 8.35
CA PRO A 72 -14.03 17.20 8.55
C PRO A 72 -14.26 17.85 9.92
N GLN A 73 -15.15 18.84 9.98
CA GLN A 73 -15.63 19.34 11.27
C GLN A 73 -16.38 18.20 11.98
N GLN A 74 -16.01 17.91 13.23
CA GLN A 74 -16.71 16.87 14.01
C GLN A 74 -18.20 17.24 14.10
N GLY A 75 -19.07 16.37 13.59
CA GLY A 75 -20.53 16.50 13.73
C GLY A 75 -21.30 16.97 12.49
N MET A 76 -20.70 16.97 11.29
CA MET A 76 -21.44 17.04 10.03
C MET A 76 -21.64 15.65 9.43
#